data_AF-A0A7C6WV71-F1
#
_entry.id   AF-A0A7C6WV71-F1
#
_cell.length_a   1.000
_cell.length_b   1.000
_cell.length_c   1.000
_cell.angle_alpha   90.00
_cell.angle_beta   90.00
_cell.angle_gamma   90.00
#
_symmetry.space_group_name_H-M   'P 1'
#
loop_
_entity.id
_entity.type
_entity.pdbx_description
1 polymer ?
#
loop_
_entity_poly.entity_id
_entity_poly.type
_entity_poly.pdbx_seq_one_letter_code
_entity_poly.pdbx_strand_id
1 'polypeptide(L)' 'MAKAILELEMPESCKQCKLGHYDELYGLTHCDILQECMPYAGRRPDCPLTDKDEYLKRHYY' A
#
# COMPACT_ATOMS: atom_id res chain seq x y z
N MET A 1 -2.80 -12.10 -21.62
CA MET A 1 -3.00 -12.51 -20.21
C MET A 1 -1.77 -12.12 -19.41
N ALA A 2 -1.91 -11.20 -18.46
CA ALA A 2 -1.00 -11.04 -17.34
C ALA A 2 -1.88 -10.77 -16.11
N LYS A 3 -2.50 -11.84 -15.62
CA LYS A 3 -3.38 -11.85 -14.45
C LYS A 3 -2.49 -11.87 -13.21
N ALA A 4 -1.86 -10.74 -12.92
CA ALA A 4 -1.14 -10.52 -11.67
C ALA A 4 -1.56 -9.16 -11.10
N ILE A 5 -2.87 -8.94 -11.02
CA ILE A 5 -3.38 -8.06 -9.97
C ILE A 5 -3.11 -8.86 -8.71
N LEU A 6 -1.99 -8.58 -8.04
CA LEU A 6 -1.70 -9.13 -6.72
C LEU A 6 -2.99 -9.00 -5.91
N GLU A 7 -3.53 -10.13 -5.45
CA GLU A 7 -4.63 -10.16 -4.48
C GLU A 7 -4.13 -9.71 -3.11
N LEU A 8 -3.45 -8.57 -3.07
CA LEU A 8 -3.20 -7.84 -1.84
C LEU A 8 -4.48 -7.08 -1.55
N GLU A 9 -5.25 -7.59 -0.61
CA GLU A 9 -6.23 -6.78 0.09
C GLU A 9 -5.53 -5.49 0.54
N MET A 10 -6.09 -4.36 0.13
CA MET A 10 -5.53 -3.07 0.43
C MET A 10 -5.56 -2.85 1.94
N PRO A 11 -4.42 -2.55 2.57
CA PRO A 11 -4.37 -2.35 4.00
C PRO A 11 -5.09 -1.05 4.38
N GLU A 12 -5.78 -1.04 5.51
CA GLU A 12 -6.45 0.15 6.04
C GLU A 12 -5.44 1.26 6.41
N SER A 13 -4.20 0.88 6.72
CA SER A 13 -3.10 1.79 7.03
C SER A 13 -1.77 1.36 6.43
N CYS A 14 -0.84 2.29 6.24
CA CYS A 14 0.50 1.99 5.76
C CYS A 14 1.26 1.01 6.68
N LYS A 15 0.92 0.97 7.98
CA LYS A 15 1.48 0.02 8.95
C LYS A 15 1.09 -1.44 8.67
N GLN A 16 -0.08 -1.67 8.07
CA GLN A 16 -0.55 -3.01 7.71
C GLN A 16 -0.13 -3.39 6.28
N CYS A 17 0.61 -2.54 5.58
CA CYS A 17 1.02 -2.79 4.21
C CYS A 17 2.10 -3.86 4.15
N LYS A 18 1.85 -4.95 3.41
CA LYS A 18 2.82 -6.02 3.20
C LYS A 18 4.04 -5.59 2.36
N LEU A 19 3.99 -4.40 1.75
CA LEU A 19 5.11 -3.79 1.00
C LEU A 19 5.86 -2.74 1.83
N GLY A 20 5.50 -2.57 3.10
CA GLY A 20 6.25 -1.77 4.04
C GLY A 20 6.99 -2.65 5.02
N HIS A 21 8.10 -2.13 5.56
CA HIS A 21 8.79 -2.73 6.68
C HIS A 21 8.76 -1.77 7.88
N TYR A 22 8.69 -2.34 9.08
CA TYR A 22 8.75 -1.57 10.32
C TYR A 22 10.19 -1.59 10.84
N ASP A 23 10.75 -0.40 11.03
CA ASP A 23 12.04 -0.21 11.67
C ASP A 23 11.84 -0.06 13.18
N GLU A 24 12.20 -1.09 13.94
CA GLU A 24 12.07 -1.10 15.40
C GLU A 24 13.01 -0.12 16.09
N LEU A 25 14.16 0.21 15.48
CA LEU A 25 15.16 1.10 16.07
C LEU A 25 14.64 2.55 16.09
N TYR A 26 13.95 2.96 15.03
CA TYR A 26 13.40 4.31 14.91
C TYR A 26 11.90 4.40 15.22
N GLY A 27 11.21 3.27 15.34
CA GLY A 27 9.77 3.22 15.59
C GLY A 27 8.94 3.74 14.41
N LEU A 28 9.42 3.54 13.18
CA LEU A 28 8.84 4.10 11.96
C LEU A 28 8.52 2.99 10.95
N THR A 29 7.44 3.17 10.19
CA THR A 29 7.17 2.32 9.02
C THR A 29 7.77 2.97 7.80
N HIS A 30 8.51 2.22 7.00
CA HIS A 30 9.05 2.65 5.71
C HIS A 30 8.35 1.90 4.58
N CYS A 31 8.07 2.59 3.48
CA CYS A 31 7.49 1.96 2.30
C CYS A 31 8.57 1.71 1.26
N ASP A 32 8.79 0.44 0.89
CA ASP A 32 9.85 0.06 -0.06
C ASP A 32 9.60 0.61 -1.46
N ILE A 33 8.33 0.84 -1.81
CA ILE A 33 7.91 1.36 -3.12
C ILE A 33 8.21 2.86 -3.25
N LEU A 34 7.91 3.63 -2.19
CA LEU A 34 8.10 5.07 -2.18
C LEU A 34 9.48 5.47 -1.66
N GLN A 35 10.17 4.56 -0.98
CA GLN A 35 11.41 4.80 -0.24
C GLN A 35 11.30 5.92 0.80
N GLU A 36 10.11 6.08 1.38
CA GLU A 36 9.79 7.13 2.34
C GLU A 36 9.19 6.58 3.64
N CYS A 37 9.37 7.36 4.71
CA CYS A 37 8.72 7.10 6.00
C CYS A 37 7.22 7.34 5.87
N MET A 38 6.44 6.37 6.32
CA MET A 38 4.99 6.38 6.24
C MET A 38 4.36 6.91 7.53
N PRO A 39 3.17 7.52 7.43
CA PRO A 39 2.44 7.96 8.62
C PRO A 39 2.11 6.76 9.52
N TYR A 40 2.13 7.01 10.83
CA TYR A 40 1.82 6.00 11.84
C TYR A 40 0.39 5.44 11.71
N ALA A 41 -0.54 6.27 11.24
CA ALA A 41 -1.95 5.90 11.08
C ALA A 41 -2.49 6.37 9.71
N GLY A 42 -3.45 5.60 9.19
CA GLY A 42 -4.07 5.87 7.91
C GLY A 42 -3.17 5.56 6.72
N ARG A 43 -3.61 6.02 5.55
CA ARG A 43 -2.89 5.88 4.28
C ARG A 43 -2.39 7.21 3.80
N ARG A 44 -1.25 7.19 3.13
CA ARG A 44 -0.77 8.33 2.37
C ARG A 44 -1.75 8.63 1.20
N PRO A 45 -2.18 9.88 1.00
CA PRO A 45 -3.12 10.24 -0.05
C PRO A 45 -2.55 10.07 -1.47
N ASP A 46 -1.22 10.10 -1.60
CA ASP A 46 -0.45 9.93 -2.84
C ASP A 46 0.02 8.47 -3.06
N CYS A 47 -0.54 7.51 -2.32
CA CYS A 47 -0.17 6.10 -2.48
C CYS A 47 -0.48 5.61 -3.90
N PRO A 48 0.48 5.01 -4.63
CA PRO A 48 0.27 4.51 -5.98
C PRO A 48 -0.62 3.25 -6.03
N LEU A 49 -0.83 2.60 -4.88
CA LEU A 49 -1.79 1.50 -4.76
C LEU A 49 -3.20 2.08 -4.64
N THR A 50 -3.96 1.95 -5.73
CA THR A 50 -5.40 2.21 -5.74
C THR A 50 -6.13 0.99 -5.18
N ASP A 51 -7.31 1.23 -4.61
CA ASP A 51 -8.14 0.16 -4.08
C ASP A 51 -8.46 -0.90 -5.16
N LYS A 52 -8.50 -2.19 -4.80
CA LYS A 52 -8.78 -3.27 -5.76
C LYS A 52 -10.12 -3.04 -6.46
N ASP A 53 -11.14 -2.61 -5.73
CA ASP A 53 -12.47 -2.37 -6.29
C ASP A 53 -12.48 -1.13 -7.19
N GLU A 54 -11.73 -0.09 -6.83
CA GLU A 54 -11.57 1.09 -7.67
C GLU A 54 -10.79 0.79 -8.95
N TYR A 55 -9.71 0.00 -8.87
CA TYR A 55 -8.96 -0.49 -10.03
C TYR A 55 -9.85 -1.30 -10.97
N LEU A 56 -10.62 -2.25 -10.41
CA LEU A 56 -11.52 -3.10 -11.18
C LEU A 56 -12.61 -2.26 -11.86
N LYS A 57 -13.24 -1.32 -11.14
CA LYS A 57 -14.22 -0.38 -11.71
C LYS A 57 -13.65 0.45 -12.86
N ARG A 58 -12.39 0.87 -12.79
CA ARG A 58 -11.77 1.74 -13.80
C ARG A 58 -11.28 0.99 -15.05
N HIS A 59 -10.90 -0.27 -14.91
CA HIS A 59 -10.23 -1.02 -15.98
C HIS A 59 -11.01 -2.20 -16.54
N TYR A 60 -12.05 -2.67 -15.83
CA TYR A 60 -12.81 -3.87 -16.19
C TYR A 60 -14.33 -3.66 -16.24
N TYR A 61 -14.83 -2.49 -15.82
CA TYR A 61 -16.25 -2.13 -15.91
C TYR A 61 -16.44 -0.86 -16.74
#